data_AF-A0A1A8NEQ7-F1
#
_entry.id   AF-A0A1A8NEQ7-F1
#
_cell.length_a   1.000
_cell.length_b   1.000
_cell.length_c   1.000
_cell.angle_alpha   90.00
_cell.angle_beta   90.00
_cell.angle_gamma   90.00
#
_symmetry.space_group_name_H-M   'P 1'
#
loop_
_entity.id
_entity.type
_entity.pdbx_description
1 polymer ?
#
loop_
_entity_poly.entity_id
_entity_poly.type
_entity_poly.pdbx_seq_one_letter_code
_entity_poly.pdbx_strand_id
1 'polypeptide(L)'
;THSYLQELATVCQELFMKHRKQISDLELQWDSKVAEALGDLWKKLRSSWSKRLGETAKDVFLNTVSAQTSLSADRCEKLWQDLEQELSVQLQQMEYTTKQQLEDIRTELDEDGKMWNEEIALTQACLKHLGEQQTKILQAMVARQGYSLSRETGKLLEGKHEHLLMLVQRSFVFRHFCLHMQKEMRLSRLKTLSQKDFRALLVEDASKSQACRNSALKNSSTSLAEGALLGNNLQQEFLSELETATELLQSHAQLVLGNALSHAIQQRMEATPTQSHTSNKQDVGTKNYLMEAAAESVYVTKESLLALVQNYYSQLQTITIKLEQDHSSLNQETNERQDRSSLLSRTLLKELVNWGKKPASAEFQQRVELNKMKVLEQTHLDQEIIYEELRQTKVALDQTMERIKAELMVGMRQVCCTCLLVDR
;
A
#
# COMPACT_ATOMS: atom_id res chain seq x y z
N THR A 1 -8.91 -21.35 -25.57
CA THR A 1 -9.01 -19.93 -25.12
C THR A 1 -8.26 -19.68 -23.82
N HIS A 2 -8.41 -20.51 -22.78
CA HIS A 2 -7.71 -20.32 -21.50
C HIS A 2 -6.18 -20.48 -21.58
N SER A 3 -5.66 -21.46 -22.34
CA SER A 3 -4.20 -21.64 -22.49
C SER A 3 -3.53 -20.51 -23.28
N TYR A 4 -4.23 -19.94 -24.27
CA TYR A 4 -3.74 -18.78 -25.04
C TYR A 4 -3.65 -17.51 -24.18
N LEU A 5 -4.62 -17.27 -23.29
CA LEU A 5 -4.58 -16.14 -22.35
C LEU A 5 -3.45 -16.29 -21.32
N GLN A 6 -3.16 -17.52 -20.90
CA GLN A 6 -2.05 -17.81 -19.98
C GLN A 6 -0.69 -17.59 -20.66
N GLU A 7 -0.50 -18.08 -21.89
CA GLU A 7 0.70 -17.81 -22.70
C GLU A 7 0.89 -16.32 -22.99
N LEU A 8 -0.20 -15.59 -23.26
CA LEU A 8 -0.13 -14.16 -23.53
C LEU A 8 0.22 -13.37 -22.25
N ALA A 9 -0.27 -13.81 -21.09
CA ALA A 9 0.10 -13.25 -19.80
C ALA A 9 1.59 -13.49 -19.47
N THR A 10 2.12 -14.69 -19.73
CA THR A 10 3.54 -15.00 -19.49
C THR A 10 4.45 -14.20 -20.42
N VAL A 11 4.12 -14.10 -21.71
CA VAL A 11 4.89 -13.30 -22.69
C VAL A 11 4.88 -11.82 -22.30
N CYS A 12 3.73 -11.28 -21.89
CA CYS A 12 3.65 -9.90 -21.41
C CYS A 12 4.52 -9.69 -20.16
N GLN A 13 4.47 -10.61 -19.19
CA GLN A 13 5.26 -10.51 -17.97
C GLN A 13 6.77 -10.55 -18.26
N GLU A 14 7.21 -11.44 -19.13
CA GLU A 14 8.62 -11.51 -19.56
C GLU A 14 9.08 -10.22 -20.27
N LEU A 15 8.26 -9.69 -21.17
CA LEU A 15 8.54 -8.42 -21.85
C LEU A 15 8.66 -7.26 -20.86
N PHE A 16 7.76 -7.16 -19.88
CA PHE A 16 7.84 -6.14 -18.84
C PHE A 16 9.11 -6.27 -18.00
N MET A 17 9.49 -7.48 -17.60
CA MET A 17 10.72 -7.72 -16.83
C MET A 17 11.96 -7.35 -17.64
N LYS A 18 11.98 -7.71 -18.93
CA LYS A 18 13.08 -7.35 -19.85
C LYS A 18 13.19 -5.84 -20.03
N HIS A 19 12.06 -5.16 -20.25
CA HIS A 19 12.04 -3.71 -20.43
C HIS A 19 12.49 -2.99 -19.15
N ARG A 20 12.02 -3.43 -17.98
CA ARG A 20 12.45 -2.88 -16.69
C ARG A 20 13.95 -3.04 -16.48
N LYS A 21 14.50 -4.21 -16.81
CA LYS A 21 15.95 -4.45 -16.74
C LYS A 21 16.72 -3.52 -17.68
N GLN A 22 16.26 -3.38 -18.93
CA GLN A 22 16.89 -2.49 -19.90
C GLN A 22 16.89 -1.03 -19.44
N ILE A 23 15.79 -0.55 -18.85
CA ILE A 23 15.72 0.80 -18.28
C ILE A 23 16.77 0.96 -17.16
N SER A 24 16.80 0.02 -16.22
CA SER A 24 17.74 0.06 -15.09
C SER A 24 19.21 0.01 -15.55
N ASP A 25 19.53 -0.83 -16.54
CA ASP A 25 20.88 -0.94 -17.11
C ASP A 25 21.28 0.37 -17.82
N LEU A 26 20.34 1.00 -18.53
CA LEU A 26 20.58 2.30 -19.18
C LEU A 26 20.79 3.41 -18.15
N GLU A 27 19.97 3.49 -17.11
CA GLU A 27 20.12 4.46 -16.01
C GLU A 27 21.51 4.32 -15.38
N LEU A 28 21.92 3.10 -15.02
CA LEU A 28 23.23 2.84 -14.45
C LEU A 28 24.38 3.25 -15.39
N GLN A 29 24.24 2.97 -16.69
CA GLN A 29 25.24 3.35 -17.69
C GLN A 29 25.34 4.87 -17.83
N TRP A 30 24.21 5.58 -17.79
CA TRP A 30 24.18 7.04 -17.83
C TRP A 30 24.81 7.65 -16.57
N ASP A 31 24.46 7.15 -15.40
CA ASP A 31 25.03 7.60 -14.13
C ASP A 31 26.55 7.40 -14.08
N SER A 32 27.03 6.23 -14.54
CA SER A 32 28.46 5.93 -14.64
C SER A 32 29.19 6.91 -15.58
N LYS A 33 28.63 7.21 -16.76
CA LYS A 33 29.21 8.18 -17.70
C LYS A 33 29.26 9.59 -17.12
N VAL A 34 28.19 10.01 -16.44
CA VAL A 34 28.12 11.33 -15.80
C VAL A 34 29.16 11.42 -14.67
N ALA A 35 29.26 10.39 -13.83
CA ALA A 35 30.25 10.32 -12.76
C ALA A 35 31.70 10.38 -13.29
N GLU A 36 32.00 9.65 -14.36
CA GLU A 36 33.32 9.70 -15.02
C GLU A 36 33.62 11.09 -15.59
N ALA A 37 32.68 11.69 -16.33
CA ALA A 37 32.85 13.02 -16.90
C ALA A 37 33.06 14.11 -15.83
N LEU A 38 32.30 14.04 -14.72
CA LEU A 38 32.49 14.91 -13.57
C LEU A 38 33.86 14.69 -12.91
N GLY A 39 34.28 13.43 -12.77
CA GLY A 39 35.60 13.07 -12.25
C GLY A 39 36.74 13.63 -13.09
N ASP A 40 36.64 13.54 -14.42
CA ASP A 40 37.63 14.09 -15.34
C ASP A 40 37.67 15.61 -15.34
N LEU A 41 36.50 16.27 -15.28
CA LEU A 41 36.42 17.72 -15.13
C LEU A 41 37.06 18.16 -13.81
N TRP A 42 36.76 17.46 -12.72
CA TRP A 42 37.36 17.75 -11.41
C TRP A 42 38.88 17.58 -11.42
N LYS A 43 39.42 16.51 -12.02
CA LYS A 43 40.87 16.32 -12.18
C LYS A 43 41.53 17.45 -12.97
N LYS A 44 40.91 17.90 -14.06
CA LYS A 44 41.39 19.03 -14.88
C LYS A 44 41.37 20.34 -14.11
N LEU A 45 40.27 20.64 -13.42
CA LEU A 45 40.15 21.84 -12.60
C LEU A 45 41.16 21.81 -11.45
N ARG A 46 41.20 20.73 -10.66
CA ARG A 46 42.14 20.60 -9.54
C ARG A 46 43.59 20.79 -9.98
N SER A 47 44.02 20.12 -11.04
CA SER A 47 45.40 20.24 -11.55
C SER A 47 45.71 21.66 -12.05
N SER A 48 44.82 22.27 -12.82
CA SER A 48 45.01 23.64 -13.33
C SER A 48 45.05 24.69 -12.22
N TRP A 49 44.11 24.61 -11.27
CA TRP A 49 43.99 25.60 -10.19
C TRP A 49 45.10 25.43 -9.16
N SER A 50 45.42 24.19 -8.75
CA SER A 50 46.51 23.92 -7.82
C SER A 50 47.85 24.40 -8.36
N LYS A 51 48.11 24.19 -9.66
CA LYS A 51 49.35 24.66 -10.30
C LYS A 51 49.45 26.19 -10.30
N ARG A 52 48.41 26.88 -10.81
CA ARG A 52 48.41 28.36 -10.86
C ARG A 52 48.50 28.99 -9.48
N LEU A 53 47.79 28.43 -8.51
CA LEU A 53 47.83 28.90 -7.12
C LEU A 53 49.22 28.68 -6.52
N GLY A 54 49.83 27.51 -6.73
CA GLY A 54 51.19 27.21 -6.28
C GLY A 54 52.24 28.15 -6.86
N GLU A 55 52.20 28.41 -8.17
CA GLU A 55 53.08 29.37 -8.85
C GLU A 55 52.91 30.79 -8.30
N THR A 56 51.66 31.25 -8.17
CA THR A 56 51.36 32.59 -7.63
C THR A 56 51.81 32.72 -6.17
N ALA A 57 51.56 31.69 -5.35
CA ALA A 57 51.97 31.69 -3.95
C ALA A 57 53.50 31.67 -3.80
N LYS A 58 54.20 30.92 -4.66
CA LYS A 58 55.67 30.89 -4.71
C LYS A 58 56.23 32.27 -5.04
N ASP A 59 55.72 32.90 -6.10
CA ASP A 59 56.15 34.24 -6.51
C ASP A 59 55.92 35.28 -5.41
N VAL A 60 54.74 35.27 -4.78
CA VAL A 60 54.44 36.19 -3.66
C VAL A 60 55.36 35.93 -2.48
N PHE A 61 55.58 34.67 -2.10
CA PHE A 61 56.43 34.30 -0.98
C PHE A 61 57.88 34.74 -1.20
N LEU A 62 58.47 34.40 -2.35
CA LEU A 62 59.86 34.74 -2.66
C LEU A 62 60.07 36.25 -2.74
N ASN A 63 59.14 37.00 -3.32
CA ASN A 63 59.25 38.46 -3.43
C ASN A 63 59.00 39.17 -2.09
N THR A 64 58.01 38.74 -1.32
CA THR A 64 57.59 39.46 -0.11
C THR A 64 58.48 39.14 1.08
N VAL A 65 58.84 37.86 1.27
CA VAL A 65 59.66 37.43 2.41
C VAL A 65 61.10 37.93 2.25
N SER A 66 61.69 37.79 1.06
CA SER A 66 63.06 38.31 0.83
C SER A 66 63.15 39.82 1.05
N ALA A 67 62.15 40.58 0.61
CA ALA A 67 62.09 42.03 0.78
C ALA A 67 61.92 42.48 2.25
N GLN A 68 61.23 41.69 3.08
CA GLN A 68 60.89 42.09 4.46
C GLN A 68 61.85 41.55 5.52
N THR A 69 62.51 40.41 5.29
CA THR A 69 63.28 39.71 6.34
C THR A 69 64.78 39.71 6.13
N SER A 70 65.32 40.40 5.11
CA SER A 70 66.76 40.41 4.76
C SER A 70 67.37 39.01 4.56
N LEU A 71 66.54 38.01 4.27
CA LEU A 71 66.97 36.65 3.98
C LEU A 71 67.52 36.59 2.55
N SER A 72 68.58 35.79 2.34
CA SER A 72 69.08 35.54 0.99
C SER A 72 68.05 34.78 0.15
N ALA A 73 68.07 35.00 -1.16
CA ALA A 73 67.19 34.30 -2.11
C ALA A 73 67.31 32.77 -1.97
N ASP A 74 68.53 32.23 -1.84
CA ASP A 74 68.77 30.80 -1.63
C ASP A 74 68.10 30.25 -0.36
N ARG A 75 68.03 31.06 0.71
CA ARG A 75 67.42 30.64 1.97
C ARG A 75 65.89 30.68 1.89
N CYS A 76 65.32 31.64 1.16
CA CYS A 76 63.88 31.68 0.87
C CYS A 76 63.46 30.53 -0.05
N GLU A 77 64.26 30.19 -1.08
CA GLU A 77 64.00 29.05 -1.98
C GLU A 77 63.99 27.73 -1.20
N LYS A 78 64.95 27.56 -0.28
CA LYS A 78 65.01 26.38 0.57
C LYS A 78 63.81 26.26 1.51
N LEU A 79 63.39 27.36 2.14
CA LEU A 79 62.18 27.39 2.97
C LEU A 79 60.91 27.06 2.18
N TRP A 80 60.83 27.51 0.92
CA TRP A 80 59.71 27.16 0.05
C TRP A 80 59.70 25.67 -0.29
N GLN A 81 60.86 25.09 -0.60
CA GLN A 81 60.97 23.65 -0.87
C GLN A 81 60.58 22.81 0.35
N ASP A 82 61.03 23.19 1.55
CA ASP A 82 60.65 22.52 2.81
C ASP A 82 59.13 22.59 3.04
N LEU A 83 58.50 23.75 2.79
CA LEU A 83 57.05 23.94 2.87
C LEU A 83 56.29 23.11 1.83
N GLU A 84 56.75 23.10 0.58
CA GLU A 84 56.15 22.35 -0.52
C GLU A 84 56.20 20.84 -0.27
N GLN A 85 57.31 20.37 0.30
CA GLN A 85 57.47 18.98 0.72
C GLN A 85 56.51 18.61 1.86
N GLU A 86 56.42 19.44 2.90
CA GLU A 86 55.49 19.22 4.02
C GLU A 86 54.02 19.21 3.55
N LEU A 87 53.61 20.18 2.73
CA LEU A 87 52.27 20.24 2.16
C LEU A 87 51.96 19.03 1.27
N SER A 88 52.94 18.54 0.51
CA SER A 88 52.78 17.34 -0.31
C SER A 88 52.53 16.10 0.54
N VAL A 89 53.25 15.95 1.65
CA VAL A 89 53.04 14.85 2.62
C VAL A 89 51.66 14.95 3.26
N GLN A 90 51.25 16.13 3.72
CA GLN A 90 49.92 16.35 4.29
C GLN A 90 48.80 16.05 3.29
N LEU A 91 48.96 16.46 2.03
CA LEU A 91 47.98 16.22 0.98
C LEU A 91 47.85 14.72 0.66
N GLN A 92 48.96 13.98 0.61
CA GLN A 92 48.93 12.52 0.44
C GLN A 92 48.25 11.83 1.62
N GLN A 93 48.55 12.26 2.85
CA GLN A 93 47.91 11.71 4.05
C GLN A 93 46.39 11.94 4.05
N MET A 94 45.95 13.14 3.67
CA MET A 94 44.52 13.47 3.56
C MET A 94 43.84 12.71 2.43
N GLU A 95 44.51 12.53 1.29
CA GLU A 95 44.00 11.72 0.18
C GLU A 95 43.84 10.25 0.59
N TYR A 96 44.84 9.67 1.25
CA TYR A 96 44.76 8.30 1.77
C TYR A 96 43.61 8.14 2.76
N THR A 97 43.50 9.05 3.73
CA THR A 97 42.43 9.03 4.74
C THR A 97 41.05 9.14 4.09
N THR A 98 40.89 10.03 3.10
CA THR A 98 39.62 10.21 2.38
C THR A 98 39.28 8.97 1.55
N LYS A 99 40.26 8.35 0.88
CA LYS A 99 40.06 7.11 0.14
C LYS A 99 39.60 5.97 1.05
N GLN A 100 40.23 5.82 2.21
CA GLN A 100 39.83 4.81 3.18
C GLN A 100 38.38 5.02 3.64
N GLN A 101 38.01 6.26 3.99
CA GLN A 101 36.64 6.59 4.39
C GLN A 101 35.61 6.31 3.28
N LEU A 102 35.95 6.58 2.02
CA LEU A 102 35.06 6.27 0.89
C LEU A 102 34.88 4.78 0.71
N GLU A 103 35.93 3.98 0.91
CA GLU A 103 35.85 2.52 0.85
C GLU A 103 35.01 1.99 2.02
N ASP A 104 35.17 2.52 3.22
CA ASP A 104 34.36 2.16 4.39
C ASP A 104 32.86 2.44 4.13
N ILE A 105 32.52 3.63 3.61
CA ILE A 105 31.14 3.98 3.21
C ILE A 105 30.62 3.02 2.12
N ARG A 106 31.46 2.65 1.16
CA ARG A 106 31.08 1.70 0.11
C ARG A 106 30.76 0.33 0.68
N THR A 107 31.54 -0.16 1.64
CA THR A 107 31.28 -1.43 2.30
C THR A 107 29.98 -1.40 3.11
N GLU A 108 29.72 -0.32 3.84
CA GLU A 108 28.46 -0.13 4.59
C GLU A 108 27.24 -0.13 3.65
N LEU A 109 27.32 0.56 2.50
CA LEU A 109 26.25 0.58 1.51
C LEU A 109 26.00 -0.79 0.86
N ASP A 110 27.04 -1.61 0.67
CA ASP A 110 26.90 -2.98 0.15
C ASP A 110 26.22 -3.90 1.18
N GLU A 111 26.54 -3.74 2.47
CA GLU A 111 25.88 -4.43 3.58
C GLU A 111 24.40 -4.02 3.70
N ASP A 112 24.10 -2.72 3.69
CA ASP A 112 22.74 -2.19 3.69
C ASP A 112 21.95 -2.73 2.47
N GLY A 113 22.59 -2.82 1.30
CA GLY A 113 22.01 -3.40 0.09
C GLY A 113 21.67 -4.88 0.20
N LYS A 114 22.50 -5.68 0.89
CA LYS A 114 22.22 -7.10 1.16
C LYS A 114 21.04 -7.25 2.12
N MET A 115 21.04 -6.49 3.22
CA MET A 115 19.94 -6.47 4.19
C MET A 115 18.61 -6.13 3.51
N TRP A 116 18.59 -5.15 2.60
CA TRP A 116 17.40 -4.81 1.83
C TRP A 116 16.90 -5.96 0.96
N ASN A 117 17.80 -6.68 0.28
CA ASN A 117 17.42 -7.83 -0.52
C ASN A 117 16.83 -8.97 0.34
N GLU A 118 17.38 -9.19 1.54
CA GLU A 118 16.86 -10.16 2.51
C GLU A 118 15.47 -9.76 3.01
N GLU A 119 15.26 -8.48 3.35
CA GLU A 119 13.95 -7.95 3.77
C GLU A 119 12.90 -8.13 2.66
N ILE A 120 13.22 -7.77 1.40
CA ILE A 120 12.30 -7.99 0.27
C ILE A 120 11.98 -9.48 0.10
N ALA A 121 13.00 -10.34 0.16
CA ALA A 121 12.80 -11.78 0.00
C ALA A 121 11.88 -12.35 1.10
N LEU A 122 12.04 -11.87 2.33
CA LEU A 122 11.17 -12.23 3.45
C LEU A 122 9.73 -11.78 3.22
N THR A 123 9.51 -10.52 2.81
CA THR A 123 8.16 -10.02 2.47
C THR A 123 7.50 -10.86 1.38
N GLN A 124 8.24 -11.17 0.32
CA GLN A 124 7.74 -12.00 -0.78
C GLN A 124 7.38 -13.42 -0.30
N ALA A 125 8.20 -14.02 0.56
CA ALA A 125 7.93 -15.32 1.15
C ALA A 125 6.66 -15.30 2.01
N CYS A 126 6.47 -14.27 2.85
CA CYS A 126 5.26 -14.09 3.65
C CYS A 126 4.00 -13.95 2.77
N LEU A 127 4.06 -13.12 1.73
CA LEU A 127 2.93 -12.93 0.81
C LEU A 127 2.59 -14.18 0.01
N LYS A 128 3.61 -14.94 -0.42
CA LYS A 128 3.43 -16.23 -1.06
C LYS A 128 2.76 -17.22 -0.11
N HIS A 129 3.23 -17.30 1.13
CA HIS A 129 2.63 -18.16 2.15
C HIS A 129 1.17 -17.80 2.41
N LEU A 130 0.85 -16.51 2.55
CA LEU A 130 -0.54 -16.04 2.69
C LEU A 130 -1.40 -16.52 1.51
N GLY A 131 -0.91 -16.35 0.28
CA GLY A 131 -1.65 -16.78 -0.91
C GLY A 131 -1.92 -18.27 -0.96
N GLU A 132 -0.93 -19.10 -0.60
CA GLU A 132 -1.08 -20.55 -0.50
C GLU A 132 -2.08 -20.95 0.59
N GLN A 133 -2.03 -20.30 1.76
CA GLN A 133 -2.97 -20.56 2.86
C GLN A 133 -4.41 -20.21 2.47
N GLN A 134 -4.63 -19.02 1.90
CA GLN A 134 -5.95 -18.55 1.52
C GLN A 134 -6.58 -19.40 0.41
N THR A 135 -5.77 -19.82 -0.56
CA THR A 135 -6.20 -20.76 -1.61
C THR A 135 -6.63 -22.10 -1.03
N LYS A 136 -5.85 -22.68 -0.10
CA LYS A 136 -6.19 -23.95 0.57
C LYS A 136 -7.49 -23.83 1.37
N ILE A 137 -7.66 -22.74 2.12
CA ILE A 137 -8.88 -22.48 2.90
C ILE A 137 -10.10 -22.45 1.98
N LEU A 138 -10.05 -21.65 0.90
CA LEU A 138 -11.15 -21.55 -0.05
C LEU A 138 -11.47 -22.89 -0.72
N GLN A 139 -10.45 -23.62 -1.17
CA GLN A 139 -10.62 -24.95 -1.78
C GLN A 139 -11.29 -25.93 -0.81
N ALA A 140 -10.88 -25.94 0.46
CA ALA A 140 -11.50 -26.75 1.48
C ALA A 140 -12.97 -26.33 1.74
N MET A 141 -13.25 -25.03 1.77
CA MET A 141 -14.61 -24.50 1.92
C MET A 141 -15.51 -24.90 0.74
N VAL A 142 -15.03 -24.78 -0.50
CA VAL A 142 -15.76 -25.18 -1.71
C VAL A 142 -15.98 -26.70 -1.73
N ALA A 143 -14.97 -27.50 -1.41
CA ALA A 143 -15.08 -28.96 -1.38
C ALA A 143 -16.14 -29.45 -0.38
N ARG A 144 -16.24 -28.81 0.79
CA ARG A 144 -17.29 -29.10 1.79
C ARG A 144 -18.70 -28.84 1.26
N GLN A 145 -18.85 -28.00 0.24
CA GLN A 145 -20.12 -27.65 -0.39
C GLN A 145 -20.35 -28.37 -1.73
N GLY A 146 -19.58 -29.41 -2.04
CA GLY A 146 -19.61 -30.11 -3.33
C GLY A 146 -20.96 -30.74 -3.73
N TYR A 147 -21.89 -30.90 -2.79
CA TYR A 147 -23.27 -31.37 -3.06
C TYR A 147 -24.23 -30.24 -3.48
N SER A 148 -23.83 -28.99 -3.27
CA SER A 148 -24.63 -27.79 -3.57
C SER A 148 -24.02 -26.94 -4.68
N LEU A 149 -22.70 -26.94 -4.83
CA LEU A 149 -21.99 -26.14 -5.82
C LEU A 149 -21.43 -27.04 -6.93
N SER A 150 -21.64 -26.62 -8.19
CA SER A 150 -20.97 -27.26 -9.33
C SER A 150 -19.47 -26.95 -9.35
N ARG A 151 -18.72 -27.78 -10.08
CA ARG A 151 -17.27 -27.59 -10.25
C ARG A 151 -16.94 -26.27 -10.95
N GLU A 152 -17.77 -25.85 -11.90
CA GLU A 152 -17.65 -24.60 -12.64
C GLU A 152 -17.81 -23.40 -11.71
N THR A 153 -18.80 -23.46 -10.81
CA THR A 153 -18.99 -22.44 -9.77
C THR A 153 -17.80 -22.41 -8.84
N GLY A 154 -17.32 -23.56 -8.36
CA GLY A 154 -16.10 -23.65 -7.54
C GLY A 154 -14.89 -22.94 -8.16
N LYS A 155 -14.62 -23.17 -9.46
CA LYS A 155 -13.53 -22.47 -10.18
C LYS A 155 -13.75 -20.96 -10.29
N LEU A 156 -15.00 -20.52 -10.46
CA LEU A 156 -15.32 -19.09 -10.49
C LEU A 156 -15.06 -18.42 -9.13
N LEU A 157 -15.37 -19.12 -8.02
CA LEU A 157 -15.05 -18.64 -6.68
C LEU A 157 -13.54 -18.50 -6.47
N GLU A 158 -12.78 -19.53 -6.86
CA GLU A 158 -11.31 -19.50 -6.82
C GLU A 158 -10.76 -18.31 -7.60
N GLY A 159 -11.23 -18.11 -8.84
CA GLY A 159 -10.82 -16.97 -9.66
C GLY A 159 -11.15 -15.62 -9.01
N LYS A 160 -12.35 -15.43 -8.47
CA LYS A 160 -12.72 -14.17 -7.79
C LYS A 160 -11.84 -13.89 -6.57
N HIS A 161 -11.54 -14.92 -5.80
CA HIS A 161 -10.71 -14.80 -4.61
C HIS A 161 -9.23 -14.52 -4.96
N GLU A 162 -8.72 -15.16 -6.01
CA GLU A 162 -7.36 -14.93 -6.52
C GLU A 162 -7.14 -13.49 -6.98
N HIS A 163 -8.14 -12.85 -7.61
CA HIS A 163 -8.06 -11.44 -8.00
C HIS A 163 -7.93 -10.51 -6.78
N LEU A 164 -8.70 -10.74 -5.72
CA LEU A 164 -8.58 -9.96 -4.49
C LEU A 164 -7.21 -10.21 -3.82
N LEU A 165 -6.78 -11.46 -3.74
CA LEU A 165 -5.47 -11.83 -3.19
C LEU A 165 -4.33 -11.10 -3.91
N MET A 166 -4.35 -11.06 -5.24
CA MET A 166 -3.39 -10.32 -6.06
C MET A 166 -3.38 -8.81 -5.75
N LEU A 167 -4.56 -8.21 -5.55
CA LEU A 167 -4.67 -6.79 -5.17
C LEU A 167 -4.09 -6.53 -3.78
N VAL A 168 -4.39 -7.41 -2.81
CA VAL A 168 -3.84 -7.33 -1.45
C VAL A 168 -2.32 -7.44 -1.50
N GLN A 169 -1.78 -8.48 -2.14
CA GLN A 169 -0.33 -8.68 -2.26
C GLN A 169 0.38 -7.49 -2.92
N ARG A 170 -0.19 -6.93 -4.00
CA ARG A 170 0.36 -5.73 -4.65
C ARG A 170 0.38 -4.53 -3.70
N SER A 171 -0.68 -4.37 -2.91
CA SER A 171 -0.80 -3.28 -1.94
C SER A 171 0.26 -3.41 -0.83
N PHE A 172 0.52 -4.64 -0.36
CA PHE A 172 1.59 -4.91 0.61
C PHE A 172 2.98 -4.64 0.05
N VAL A 173 3.29 -5.05 -1.18
CA VAL A 173 4.60 -4.76 -1.79
C VAL A 173 4.82 -3.25 -1.86
N PHE A 174 3.82 -2.49 -2.27
CA PHE A 174 3.90 -1.03 -2.31
C PHE A 174 4.05 -0.41 -0.91
N ARG A 175 3.23 -0.85 0.04
CA ARG A 175 3.25 -0.39 1.43
C ARG A 175 4.61 -0.63 2.09
N HIS A 176 5.16 -1.83 1.91
CA HIS A 176 6.48 -2.21 2.42
C HIS A 176 7.58 -1.35 1.81
N PHE A 177 7.53 -1.10 0.50
CA PHE A 177 8.46 -0.19 -0.17
C PHE A 177 8.40 1.23 0.43
N CYS A 178 7.21 1.79 0.64
CA CYS A 178 7.05 3.11 1.23
C CYS A 178 7.55 3.19 2.67
N LEU A 179 7.24 2.17 3.48
CA LEU A 179 7.70 2.08 4.87
C LEU A 179 9.23 2.00 4.95
N HIS A 180 9.84 1.18 4.10
CA HIS A 180 11.29 1.10 4.03
C HIS A 180 11.92 2.42 3.58
N MET A 181 11.36 3.07 2.55
CA MET A 181 11.87 4.38 2.13
C MET A 181 11.79 5.41 3.26
N GLN A 182 10.73 5.36 4.08
CA GLN A 182 10.59 6.22 5.25
C GLN A 182 11.61 5.88 6.35
N LYS A 183 11.90 4.60 6.58
CA LYS A 183 12.98 4.11 7.46
C LYS A 183 14.32 4.70 7.03
N GLU A 184 14.67 4.53 5.75
CA GLU A 184 15.93 5.04 5.18
C GLU A 184 16.03 6.55 5.24
N MET A 185 14.94 7.28 4.97
CA MET A 185 14.93 8.74 5.12
C MET A 185 15.16 9.19 6.57
N ARG A 186 14.67 8.43 7.56
CA ARG A 186 14.91 8.73 8.99
C ARG A 186 16.34 8.38 9.40
N LEU A 187 16.82 7.19 9.01
CA LEU A 187 18.18 6.75 9.29
C LEU A 187 19.23 7.65 8.63
N SER A 188 19.06 8.02 7.37
CA SER A 188 19.95 8.96 6.67
C SER A 188 19.97 10.35 7.32
N ARG A 189 18.84 10.87 7.81
CA ARG A 189 18.82 12.11 8.61
C ARG A 189 19.63 11.96 9.89
N LEU A 190 19.51 10.83 10.60
CA LEU A 190 20.32 10.54 11.78
C LEU A 190 21.81 10.40 11.45
N LYS A 191 22.16 9.71 10.34
CA LYS A 191 23.54 9.57 9.84
C LYS A 191 24.15 10.92 9.44
N THR A 192 23.41 11.80 8.74
CA THR A 192 23.90 13.13 8.35
C THR A 192 24.10 14.09 9.54
N LEU A 193 23.29 13.97 10.60
CA LEU A 193 23.48 14.71 11.83
C LEU A 193 24.76 14.27 12.55
N SER A 194 25.04 12.96 12.57
CA SER A 194 26.32 12.40 13.06
C SER A 194 27.53 12.86 12.22
N GLN A 195 27.39 12.91 10.89
CA GLN A 195 28.51 13.25 9.99
C GLN A 195 28.86 14.75 9.96
N LYS A 196 27.90 15.66 10.21
CA LYS A 196 28.16 17.12 10.27
C LYS A 196 29.15 17.50 11.37
N ASP A 197 29.14 16.79 12.50
CA ASP A 197 30.11 16.97 13.58
C ASP A 197 31.53 16.54 13.16
N PHE A 198 31.65 15.60 12.21
CA PHE A 198 32.93 15.09 11.73
C PHE A 198 33.62 16.04 10.73
N ARG A 199 32.87 16.74 9.87
CA ARG A 199 33.46 17.79 9.00
C ARG A 199 33.91 19.02 9.80
N ALA A 200 33.24 19.35 10.89
CA ALA A 200 33.71 20.36 11.83
C ALA A 200 35.06 19.95 12.47
N LEU A 201 35.24 18.64 12.71
CA LEU A 201 36.47 18.05 13.23
C LEU A 201 37.68 18.13 12.28
N LEU A 202 37.45 18.18 10.96
CA LEU A 202 38.52 18.36 9.96
C LEU A 202 38.99 19.83 9.87
N VAL A 203 38.23 20.77 10.43
CA VAL A 203 38.53 22.20 10.44
C VAL A 203 39.17 22.63 11.78
N GLU A 204 38.94 21.89 12.87
CA GLU A 204 39.58 22.15 14.17
C GLU A 204 40.79 21.24 14.44
N ASP A 205 41.86 21.89 14.88
CA ASP A 205 43.20 21.41 15.19
C ASP A 205 43.30 19.98 15.80
N ALA A 206 44.27 19.19 15.29
CA ALA A 206 44.49 17.78 15.61
C ALA A 206 44.78 17.49 17.12
N SER A 207 45.05 18.53 17.91
CA SER A 207 45.37 18.44 19.35
C SER A 207 44.14 18.23 20.27
N LYS A 208 42.91 18.43 19.79
CA LYS A 208 41.68 18.27 20.59
C LYS A 208 40.91 16.95 20.37
N SER A 209 41.46 16.01 19.58
CA SER A 209 40.71 14.84 19.05
C SER A 209 40.20 13.81 20.08
N GLN A 210 40.61 13.89 21.36
CA GLN A 210 40.20 12.92 22.38
C GLN A 210 38.80 13.20 22.96
N ALA A 211 38.41 14.47 23.11
CA ALA A 211 37.13 14.84 23.75
C ALA A 211 35.93 14.67 22.80
N CYS A 212 36.11 14.94 21.51
CA CYS A 212 35.07 14.75 20.49
C CYS A 212 34.88 13.28 20.05
N ARG A 213 35.89 12.41 20.25
CA ARG A 213 35.74 10.97 19.96
C ARG A 213 34.66 10.33 20.84
N ASN A 214 34.53 10.80 22.08
CA ASN A 214 33.54 10.30 23.04
C ASN A 214 32.11 10.80 22.76
N SER A 215 31.92 11.98 22.16
CA SER A 215 30.59 12.48 21.78
C SER A 215 30.08 11.83 20.49
N ALA A 216 30.95 11.64 19.49
CA ALA A 216 30.63 10.91 18.26
C ALA A 216 30.24 9.45 18.54
N LEU A 217 30.96 8.76 19.44
CA LEU A 217 30.62 7.39 19.83
C LEU A 217 29.24 7.33 20.50
N LYS A 218 28.94 8.27 21.39
CA LYS A 218 27.67 8.33 22.14
C LYS A 218 26.48 8.62 21.21
N ASN A 219 26.65 9.52 20.25
CA ASN A 219 25.64 9.83 19.23
C ASN A 219 25.45 8.67 18.23
N SER A 220 26.52 7.92 17.91
CA SER A 220 26.40 6.71 17.09
C SER A 220 25.58 5.63 17.82
N SER A 221 25.83 5.43 19.12
CA SER A 221 25.12 4.42 19.92
C SER A 221 23.62 4.73 20.09
N THR A 222 23.24 5.99 20.21
CA THR A 222 21.83 6.39 20.27
C THR A 222 21.15 6.25 18.90
N SER A 223 21.83 6.59 17.81
CA SER A 223 21.29 6.41 16.45
C SER A 223 21.10 4.93 16.06
N LEU A 224 21.98 4.04 16.53
CA LEU A 224 21.86 2.59 16.32
C LEU A 224 20.68 2.00 17.10
N ALA A 225 20.48 2.43 18.35
CA ALA A 225 19.33 2.00 19.15
C ALA A 225 18.00 2.49 18.56
N GLU A 226 17.94 3.74 18.09
CA GLU A 226 16.76 4.27 17.40
C GLU A 226 16.47 3.54 16.08
N GLY A 227 17.52 3.16 15.33
CA GLY A 227 17.37 2.37 14.11
C GLY A 227 16.83 0.96 14.34
N ALA A 228 17.32 0.28 15.39
CA ALA A 228 16.81 -1.04 15.78
C ALA A 228 15.34 -0.99 16.25
N LEU A 229 14.98 0.02 17.04
CA LEU A 229 13.58 0.24 17.47
C LEU A 229 12.67 0.55 16.28
N LEU A 230 13.12 1.39 15.35
CA LEU A 230 12.36 1.70 14.14
C LEU A 230 12.14 0.46 13.27
N GLY A 231 13.17 -0.39 13.11
CA GLY A 231 13.06 -1.67 12.41
C GLY A 231 12.03 -2.60 13.04
N ASN A 232 12.09 -2.79 14.37
CA ASN A 232 11.14 -3.64 15.09
C ASN A 232 9.70 -3.14 14.98
N ASN A 233 9.48 -1.82 15.09
CA ASN A 233 8.15 -1.23 14.96
C ASN A 233 7.55 -1.47 13.58
N LEU A 234 8.35 -1.32 12.51
CA LEU A 234 7.90 -1.54 11.14
C LEU A 234 7.55 -3.01 10.88
N GLN A 235 8.33 -3.93 11.46
CA GLN A 235 8.04 -5.35 11.35
C GLN A 235 6.76 -5.73 12.10
N GLN A 236 6.52 -5.15 13.27
CA GLN A 236 5.27 -5.37 14.01
C GLN A 236 4.06 -4.78 13.27
N GLU A 237 4.20 -3.59 12.69
CA GLU A 237 3.16 -2.97 11.85
C GLU A 237 2.83 -3.86 10.66
N PHE A 238 3.85 -4.36 9.93
CA PHE A 238 3.65 -5.29 8.82
C PHE A 238 2.91 -6.57 9.23
N LEU A 239 3.29 -7.19 10.36
CA LEU A 239 2.62 -8.39 10.85
C LEU A 239 1.16 -8.12 11.22
N SER A 240 0.88 -6.99 11.86
CA SER A 240 -0.50 -6.59 12.20
C SER A 240 -1.33 -6.31 10.95
N GLU A 241 -0.78 -5.63 9.94
CA GLU A 241 -1.44 -5.42 8.65
C GLU A 241 -1.73 -6.77 7.99
N LEU A 242 -0.77 -7.71 8.00
CA LEU A 242 -0.94 -9.05 7.43
C LEU A 242 -2.06 -9.84 8.10
N GLU A 243 -2.21 -9.72 9.41
CA GLU A 243 -3.31 -10.31 10.17
C GLU A 243 -4.66 -9.74 9.73
N THR A 244 -4.79 -8.40 9.65
CA THR A 244 -6.04 -7.76 9.17
C THR A 244 -6.37 -8.13 7.72
N ALA A 245 -5.36 -8.30 6.87
CA ALA A 245 -5.54 -8.74 5.49
C ALA A 245 -6.01 -10.20 5.41
N THR A 246 -5.54 -11.04 6.33
CA THR A 246 -5.98 -12.43 6.47
C THR A 246 -7.47 -12.48 6.82
N GLU A 247 -7.92 -11.65 7.77
CA GLU A 247 -9.32 -11.53 8.16
C GLU A 247 -10.20 -11.03 7.00
N LEU A 248 -9.73 -10.02 6.25
CA LEU A 248 -10.40 -9.50 5.06
C LEU A 248 -10.58 -10.58 3.99
N LEU A 249 -9.51 -11.32 3.68
CA LEU A 249 -9.53 -12.39 2.68
C LEU A 249 -10.46 -13.52 3.11
N GLN A 250 -10.46 -13.89 4.39
CA GLN A 250 -11.36 -14.91 4.94
C GLN A 250 -12.83 -14.45 4.88
N SER A 251 -13.11 -13.18 5.23
CA SER A 251 -14.44 -12.59 5.13
C SER A 251 -14.95 -12.59 3.68
N HIS A 252 -14.08 -12.24 2.73
CA HIS A 252 -14.41 -12.31 1.31
C HIS A 252 -14.68 -13.73 0.84
N ALA A 253 -13.88 -14.72 1.28
CA ALA A 253 -14.12 -16.13 0.97
C ALA A 253 -15.49 -16.61 1.47
N GLN A 254 -15.86 -16.24 2.70
CA GLN A 254 -17.18 -16.53 3.28
C GLN A 254 -18.31 -15.85 2.49
N LEU A 255 -18.16 -14.57 2.14
CA LEU A 255 -19.14 -13.81 1.37
C LEU A 255 -19.39 -14.43 -0.01
N VAL A 256 -18.33 -14.72 -0.75
CA VAL A 256 -18.42 -15.27 -2.10
C VAL A 256 -19.02 -16.68 -2.07
N LEU A 257 -18.67 -17.50 -1.07
CA LEU A 257 -19.28 -18.80 -0.85
C LEU A 257 -20.77 -18.70 -0.50
N GLY A 258 -21.12 -17.82 0.45
CA GLY A 258 -22.51 -17.58 0.85
C GLY A 258 -23.37 -17.14 -0.32
N ASN A 259 -22.90 -16.19 -1.13
CA ASN A 259 -23.59 -15.74 -2.33
C ASN A 259 -23.78 -16.88 -3.34
N ALA A 260 -22.75 -17.70 -3.57
CA ALA A 260 -22.85 -18.84 -4.48
C ALA A 260 -23.85 -19.89 -3.99
N LEU A 261 -23.87 -20.18 -2.68
CA LEU A 261 -24.83 -21.10 -2.07
C LEU A 261 -26.26 -20.57 -2.18
N SER A 262 -26.49 -19.29 -1.87
CA SER A 262 -27.80 -18.64 -2.01
C SER A 262 -28.32 -18.74 -3.45
N HIS A 263 -27.48 -18.44 -4.45
CA HIS A 263 -27.86 -18.60 -5.85
C HIS A 263 -28.12 -20.06 -6.23
N ALA A 264 -27.32 -21.02 -5.75
CA ALA A 264 -27.54 -22.43 -6.01
C ALA A 264 -28.86 -22.93 -5.41
N ILE A 265 -29.21 -22.47 -4.20
CA ILE A 265 -30.48 -22.79 -3.54
C ILE A 265 -31.65 -22.16 -4.32
N GLN A 266 -31.54 -20.89 -4.70
CA GLN A 266 -32.56 -20.19 -5.47
C GLN A 266 -32.81 -20.88 -6.83
N GLN A 267 -31.75 -21.26 -7.54
CA GLN A 267 -31.87 -22.00 -8.80
C GLN A 267 -32.53 -23.36 -8.61
N ARG A 268 -32.27 -24.07 -7.50
CA ARG A 268 -32.96 -25.33 -7.18
C ARG A 268 -34.45 -25.10 -6.87
N MET A 269 -34.78 -24.00 -6.19
CA MET A 269 -36.18 -23.61 -5.93
C MET A 269 -36.92 -23.28 -7.23
N GLU A 270 -36.30 -22.54 -8.14
CA GLU A 270 -36.89 -22.11 -9.43
C GLU A 270 -36.97 -23.24 -10.48
N ALA A 271 -36.00 -24.17 -10.48
CA ALA A 271 -35.97 -25.30 -11.42
C ALA A 271 -36.93 -26.45 -11.06
N THR A 272 -37.58 -26.39 -9.90
CA THR A 272 -38.62 -27.36 -9.54
C THR A 272 -39.90 -26.96 -10.27
N PRO A 273 -40.40 -27.76 -11.25
CA PRO A 273 -41.53 -27.33 -12.06
C PRO A 273 -42.74 -27.11 -11.16
N THR A 274 -43.46 -26.03 -11.42
CA THR A 274 -44.82 -25.77 -10.94
C THR A 274 -45.77 -26.83 -11.49
N GLN A 275 -45.65 -28.08 -11.02
CA GLN A 275 -46.70 -29.07 -11.20
C GLN A 275 -47.78 -28.77 -10.17
N SER A 276 -48.82 -28.09 -10.66
CA SER A 276 -50.20 -28.13 -10.18
C SER A 276 -50.39 -28.11 -8.66
N HIS A 277 -50.85 -26.96 -8.15
CA HIS A 277 -51.70 -26.79 -6.97
C HIS A 277 -52.03 -28.07 -6.18
N THR A 278 -51.07 -28.62 -5.42
CA THR A 278 -51.34 -29.49 -4.27
C THR A 278 -50.14 -29.50 -3.32
N SER A 279 -50.30 -28.67 -2.28
CA SER A 279 -49.73 -28.83 -0.94
C SER A 279 -48.24 -28.48 -0.71
N ASN A 280 -48.05 -27.46 0.12
CA ASN A 280 -47.06 -27.17 1.18
C ASN A 280 -46.05 -28.27 1.65
N LYS A 281 -46.05 -29.51 1.15
CA LYS A 281 -45.22 -30.60 1.67
C LYS A 281 -43.80 -30.64 1.11
N GLN A 282 -43.57 -30.15 -0.12
CA GLN A 282 -42.23 -30.20 -0.74
C GLN A 282 -41.29 -29.10 -0.21
N ASP A 283 -41.79 -27.88 0.00
CA ASP A 283 -41.03 -26.77 0.61
C ASP A 283 -40.60 -27.09 2.06
N VAL A 284 -41.49 -27.79 2.80
CA VAL A 284 -41.19 -28.34 4.13
C VAL A 284 -40.09 -29.41 4.08
N GLY A 285 -40.01 -30.21 3.02
CA GLY A 285 -39.00 -31.26 2.86
C GLY A 285 -37.57 -30.70 2.71
N THR A 286 -37.38 -29.71 1.85
CA THR A 286 -36.08 -29.05 1.64
C THR A 286 -35.66 -28.20 2.83
N LYS A 287 -36.60 -27.50 3.46
CA LYS A 287 -36.39 -26.78 4.72
C LYS A 287 -35.97 -27.73 5.84
N ASN A 288 -36.64 -28.90 5.94
CA ASN A 288 -36.29 -29.92 6.93
C ASN A 288 -34.92 -30.53 6.65
N TYR A 289 -34.55 -30.77 5.39
CA TYR A 289 -33.24 -31.29 5.01
C TYR A 289 -32.10 -30.32 5.33
N LEU A 290 -32.25 -29.02 5.00
CA LEU A 290 -31.26 -27.99 5.35
C LEU A 290 -31.17 -27.81 6.88
N MET A 291 -32.29 -27.93 7.58
CA MET A 291 -32.35 -27.87 9.04
C MET A 291 -31.68 -29.08 9.69
N GLU A 292 -31.81 -30.27 9.10
CA GLU A 292 -31.17 -31.51 9.55
C GLU A 292 -29.67 -31.50 9.28
N ALA A 293 -29.24 -31.11 8.07
CA ALA A 293 -27.82 -30.93 7.73
C ALA A 293 -27.11 -29.86 8.58
N ALA A 294 -27.83 -28.81 8.99
CA ALA A 294 -27.29 -27.78 9.86
C ALA A 294 -27.33 -28.16 11.35
N ALA A 295 -28.31 -28.97 11.78
CA ALA A 295 -28.36 -29.55 13.12
C ALA A 295 -27.36 -30.72 13.33
N GLU A 296 -26.89 -31.35 12.25
CA GLU A 296 -25.78 -32.30 12.27
C GLU A 296 -24.41 -31.62 12.43
N SER A 297 -24.35 -30.29 12.32
CA SER A 297 -23.14 -29.54 12.67
C SER A 297 -23.01 -29.44 14.20
N VAL A 298 -21.81 -29.75 14.72
CA VAL A 298 -21.46 -30.00 16.14
C VAL A 298 -21.87 -28.89 17.15
N TYR A 299 -22.39 -27.76 16.68
CA TYR A 299 -22.58 -26.54 17.48
C TYR A 299 -24.02 -26.02 17.55
N VAL A 300 -25.02 -26.67 16.93
CA VAL A 300 -26.39 -26.12 16.88
C VAL A 300 -27.46 -27.19 17.07
N THR A 301 -28.40 -26.97 18.01
CA THR A 301 -29.55 -27.87 18.24
C THR A 301 -30.70 -27.55 17.28
N LYS A 302 -31.50 -28.56 16.93
CA LYS A 302 -32.66 -28.44 16.02
C LYS A 302 -33.65 -27.34 16.47
N GLU A 303 -33.89 -27.18 17.77
CA GLU A 303 -34.77 -26.12 18.28
C GLU A 303 -34.19 -24.72 18.10
N SER A 304 -32.88 -24.54 18.35
CA SER A 304 -32.23 -23.24 18.19
C SER A 304 -32.18 -22.82 16.71
N LEU A 305 -32.00 -23.77 15.80
CA LEU A 305 -32.02 -23.54 14.36
C LEU A 305 -33.43 -23.20 13.86
N LEU A 306 -34.46 -23.89 14.37
CA LEU A 306 -35.87 -23.57 14.08
C LEU A 306 -36.23 -22.14 14.50
N ALA A 307 -35.82 -21.73 15.70
CA ALA A 307 -36.06 -20.38 16.21
C ALA A 307 -35.32 -19.33 15.37
N LEU A 308 -34.07 -19.60 14.97
CA LEU A 308 -33.28 -18.69 14.12
C LEU A 308 -33.90 -18.52 12.73
N VAL A 309 -34.33 -19.62 12.11
CA VAL A 309 -35.00 -19.61 10.80
C VAL A 309 -36.32 -18.85 10.88
N GLN A 310 -37.14 -19.10 11.91
CA GLN A 310 -38.39 -18.37 12.11
C GLN A 310 -38.16 -16.86 12.33
N ASN A 311 -37.14 -16.49 13.11
CA ASN A 311 -36.78 -15.09 13.35
C ASN A 311 -36.21 -14.41 12.08
N TYR A 312 -35.41 -15.13 11.29
CA TYR A 312 -34.91 -14.63 10.01
C TYR A 312 -36.04 -14.36 9.01
N TYR A 313 -36.99 -15.29 8.86
CA TYR A 313 -38.13 -15.11 7.97
C TYR A 313 -39.08 -14.02 8.45
N SER A 314 -39.33 -13.88 9.76
CA SER A 314 -40.15 -12.78 10.30
C SER A 314 -39.47 -11.42 10.14
N GLN A 315 -38.16 -11.35 10.29
CA GLN A 315 -37.37 -10.14 10.03
C GLN A 315 -37.36 -9.77 8.54
N LEU A 316 -37.19 -10.74 7.65
CA LEU A 316 -37.33 -10.54 6.21
C LEU A 316 -38.71 -9.97 5.87
N GLN A 317 -39.77 -10.54 6.43
CA GLN A 317 -41.13 -10.07 6.22
C GLN A 317 -41.33 -8.64 6.75
N THR A 318 -40.72 -8.32 7.89
CA THR A 318 -40.74 -6.96 8.47
C THR A 318 -39.94 -5.97 7.61
N ILE A 319 -38.80 -6.39 7.06
CA ILE A 319 -37.96 -5.58 6.15
C ILE A 319 -38.69 -5.37 4.83
N THR A 320 -39.34 -6.39 4.27
CA THR A 320 -40.15 -6.28 3.04
C THR A 320 -41.33 -5.33 3.24
N ILE A 321 -42.05 -5.41 4.36
CA ILE A 321 -43.16 -4.49 4.67
C ILE A 321 -42.65 -3.05 4.82
N LYS A 322 -41.48 -2.85 5.47
CA LYS A 322 -40.85 -1.52 5.58
C LYS A 322 -40.36 -1.00 4.23
N LEU A 323 -39.75 -1.85 3.40
CA LEU A 323 -39.32 -1.50 2.05
C LEU A 323 -40.50 -1.14 1.15
N GLU A 324 -41.62 -1.85 1.24
CA GLU A 324 -42.84 -1.53 0.50
C GLU A 324 -43.46 -0.20 0.96
N GLN A 325 -43.37 0.12 2.26
CA GLN A 325 -43.79 1.41 2.81
C GLN A 325 -42.84 2.55 2.41
N ASP A 326 -41.52 2.35 2.46
CA ASP A 326 -40.50 3.32 2.07
C ASP A 326 -40.46 3.54 0.54
N HIS A 327 -40.76 2.52 -0.27
CA HIS A 327 -40.89 2.66 -1.72
C HIS A 327 -42.05 3.59 -2.12
N SER A 328 -43.11 3.66 -1.31
CA SER A 328 -44.27 4.51 -1.60
C SER A 328 -44.00 6.00 -1.35
N SER A 329 -43.14 6.34 -0.39
CA SER A 329 -42.69 7.73 -0.11
C SER A 329 -41.51 8.16 -0.99
N LEU A 330 -40.57 7.25 -1.28
CA LEU A 330 -39.37 7.51 -2.07
C LEU A 330 -39.66 7.71 -3.57
N ASN A 331 -40.68 7.05 -4.12
CA ASN A 331 -41.06 7.17 -5.54
C ASN A 331 -41.59 8.57 -5.91
N GLN A 332 -42.04 9.37 -4.93
CA GLN A 332 -42.53 10.72 -5.18
C GLN A 332 -41.37 11.73 -5.22
N GLU A 333 -40.41 11.64 -4.30
CA GLU A 333 -39.21 12.50 -4.31
C GLU A 333 -38.21 12.15 -5.43
N THR A 334 -38.06 10.87 -5.76
CA THR A 334 -37.14 10.44 -6.84
C THR A 334 -37.62 10.86 -8.23
N ASN A 335 -38.94 10.85 -8.48
CA ASN A 335 -39.51 11.37 -9.73
C ASN A 335 -39.27 12.88 -9.89
N GLU A 336 -39.47 13.68 -8.84
CA GLU A 336 -39.22 15.13 -8.89
C GLU A 336 -37.73 15.48 -9.08
N ARG A 337 -36.83 14.69 -8.49
CA ARG A 337 -35.36 14.84 -8.67
C ARG A 337 -34.92 14.43 -10.08
N GLN A 338 -35.45 13.32 -10.60
CA GLN A 338 -35.17 12.86 -11.95
C GLN A 338 -35.70 13.83 -13.03
N ASP A 339 -36.84 14.49 -12.78
CA ASP A 339 -37.38 15.54 -13.64
C ASP A 339 -36.52 16.82 -13.65
N ARG A 340 -35.94 17.20 -12.50
CA ARG A 340 -35.01 18.34 -12.41
C ARG A 340 -33.67 18.08 -13.12
N SER A 341 -33.09 16.90 -12.91
CA SER A 341 -31.83 16.49 -13.55
C SER A 341 -31.98 16.34 -15.07
N SER A 342 -33.11 15.79 -15.53
CA SER A 342 -33.42 15.67 -16.96
C SER A 342 -33.67 17.03 -17.63
N LEU A 343 -34.30 17.98 -16.93
CA LEU A 343 -34.51 19.36 -17.41
C LEU A 343 -33.19 20.12 -17.58
N LEU A 344 -32.28 20.01 -16.61
CA LEU A 344 -30.94 20.63 -16.65
C LEU A 344 -30.09 20.04 -17.79
N SER A 345 -30.10 18.71 -17.93
CA SER A 345 -29.42 18.00 -19.01
C SER A 345 -29.94 18.40 -20.40
N ARG A 346 -31.26 18.52 -20.54
CA ARG A 346 -31.90 18.97 -21.79
C ARG A 346 -31.55 20.43 -22.12
N THR A 347 -31.38 21.28 -21.10
CA THR A 347 -30.99 22.69 -21.27
C THR A 347 -29.53 22.81 -21.70
N LEU A 348 -28.63 22.03 -21.09
CA LEU A 348 -27.22 21.96 -21.49
C LEU A 348 -27.06 21.46 -22.94
N LEU A 349 -27.80 20.42 -23.33
CA LEU A 349 -27.79 19.89 -24.70
C LEU A 349 -28.24 20.93 -25.72
N LYS A 350 -29.26 21.75 -25.40
CA LYS A 350 -29.69 22.86 -26.26
C LYS A 350 -28.59 23.91 -26.45
N GLU A 351 -27.90 24.29 -25.37
CA GLU A 351 -26.79 25.26 -25.46
C GLU A 351 -25.57 24.69 -26.21
N LEU A 352 -25.26 23.40 -26.04
CA LEU A 352 -24.21 22.71 -26.81
C LEU A 352 -24.53 22.69 -28.32
N VAL A 353 -25.79 22.41 -28.68
CA VAL A 353 -26.23 22.46 -30.09
C VAL A 353 -26.15 23.89 -30.64
N ASN A 354 -26.49 24.90 -29.84
CA ASN A 354 -26.40 26.30 -30.24
C ASN A 354 -24.94 26.76 -30.42
N TRP A 355 -24.04 26.33 -29.54
CA TRP A 355 -22.61 26.58 -29.67
C TRP A 355 -21.99 25.83 -30.86
N GLY A 356 -22.38 24.59 -31.11
CA GLY A 356 -21.93 23.83 -32.29
C GLY A 356 -22.28 24.50 -33.63
N LYS A 357 -23.35 25.30 -33.67
CA LYS A 357 -23.71 26.13 -34.85
C LYS A 357 -22.86 27.38 -34.98
N LYS A 358 -22.29 27.90 -33.89
CA LYS A 358 -21.46 29.14 -33.85
C LYS A 358 -20.33 29.02 -32.80
N PRO A 359 -19.29 28.21 -33.07
CA PRO A 359 -18.27 27.88 -32.06
C PRO A 359 -17.37 29.06 -31.67
N ALA A 360 -17.25 30.08 -32.54
CA ALA A 360 -16.46 31.28 -32.28
C ALA A 360 -17.17 32.34 -31.40
N SER A 361 -18.41 32.08 -30.95
CA SER A 361 -19.15 33.02 -30.11
C SER A 361 -18.86 32.84 -28.63
N ALA A 362 -18.25 33.87 -28.03
CA ALA A 362 -17.93 33.91 -26.61
C ALA A 362 -19.19 33.86 -25.71
N GLU A 363 -20.32 34.43 -26.16
CA GLU A 363 -21.58 34.41 -25.40
C GLU A 363 -22.18 33.00 -25.29
N PHE A 364 -22.14 32.21 -26.38
CA PHE A 364 -22.59 30.82 -26.33
C PHE A 364 -21.66 29.95 -25.49
N GLN A 365 -20.34 30.20 -25.56
CA GLN A 365 -19.37 29.52 -24.71
C GLN A 365 -19.63 29.80 -23.21
N GLN A 366 -19.91 31.04 -22.82
CA GLN A 366 -20.27 31.39 -21.43
C GLN A 366 -21.57 30.72 -20.97
N ARG A 367 -22.60 30.65 -21.83
CA ARG A 367 -23.86 29.95 -21.49
C ARG A 367 -23.67 28.45 -21.34
N VAL A 368 -22.81 27.83 -22.14
CA VAL A 368 -22.46 26.40 -22.00
C VAL A 368 -21.72 26.16 -20.69
N GLU A 369 -20.70 26.95 -20.37
CA GLU A 369 -19.96 26.79 -19.10
C GLU A 369 -20.86 27.03 -17.88
N LEU A 370 -21.75 28.03 -17.91
CA LEU A 370 -22.71 28.27 -16.83
C LEU A 370 -23.67 27.07 -16.62
N ASN A 371 -24.21 26.50 -17.69
CA ASN A 371 -25.11 25.34 -17.59
C ASN A 371 -24.36 24.07 -17.19
N LYS A 372 -23.11 23.91 -17.61
CA LYS A 372 -22.23 22.83 -17.17
C LYS A 372 -21.97 22.90 -15.67
N MET A 373 -21.66 24.09 -15.15
CA MET A 373 -21.51 24.32 -13.70
C MET A 373 -22.77 23.94 -12.92
N LYS A 374 -23.96 24.35 -13.40
CA LYS A 374 -25.24 23.99 -12.75
C LYS A 374 -25.53 22.50 -12.75
N VAL A 375 -25.22 21.80 -13.85
CA VAL A 375 -25.36 20.33 -13.92
C VAL A 375 -24.41 19.66 -12.94
N LEU A 376 -23.15 20.11 -12.89
CA LEU A 376 -22.14 19.56 -11.98
C LEU A 376 -22.52 19.78 -10.51
N GLU A 377 -23.00 20.96 -10.15
CA GLU A 377 -23.47 21.29 -8.80
C GLU A 377 -24.66 20.41 -8.38
N GLN A 378 -25.65 20.23 -9.26
CA GLN A 378 -26.77 19.33 -9.01
C GLN A 378 -26.31 17.88 -8.83
N THR A 379 -25.40 17.39 -9.68
CA THR A 379 -24.87 16.02 -9.55
C THR A 379 -24.09 15.80 -8.26
N HIS A 380 -23.37 16.82 -7.78
CA HIS A 380 -22.66 16.75 -6.51
C HIS A 380 -23.65 16.67 -5.33
N LEU A 381 -24.69 17.50 -5.35
CA LEU A 381 -25.74 17.48 -4.34
C LEU A 381 -26.47 16.13 -4.31
N ASP A 382 -26.80 15.58 -5.48
CA ASP A 382 -27.46 14.27 -5.59
C ASP A 382 -26.55 13.15 -5.02
N GLN A 383 -25.24 13.20 -5.29
CA GLN A 383 -24.28 12.25 -4.73
C GLN A 383 -24.19 12.35 -3.21
N GLU A 384 -24.11 13.56 -2.66
CA GLU A 384 -24.03 13.78 -1.21
C GLU A 384 -25.25 13.24 -0.47
N ILE A 385 -26.45 13.40 -1.04
CA ILE A 385 -27.69 12.84 -0.50
C ILE A 385 -27.66 11.31 -0.54
N ILE A 386 -27.25 10.70 -1.67
CA ILE A 386 -27.13 9.24 -1.78
C ILE A 386 -26.14 8.69 -0.76
N TYR A 387 -25.01 9.36 -0.54
CA TYR A 387 -24.03 8.95 0.46
C TYR A 387 -24.57 9.04 1.89
N GLU A 388 -25.35 10.06 2.20
CA GLU A 388 -25.98 10.20 3.51
C GLU A 388 -27.07 9.14 3.74
N GLU A 389 -27.89 8.83 2.73
CA GLU A 389 -28.86 7.72 2.78
C GLU A 389 -28.15 6.36 2.99
N LEU A 390 -27.04 6.12 2.28
CA LEU A 390 -26.22 4.91 2.43
C LEU A 390 -25.58 4.83 3.82
N ARG A 391 -25.20 5.98 4.39
CA ARG A 391 -24.66 6.07 5.75
C ARG A 391 -25.72 5.74 6.80
N GLN A 392 -26.93 6.27 6.65
CA GLN A 392 -28.04 6.00 7.56
C GLN A 392 -28.45 4.52 7.52
N THR A 393 -28.53 3.93 6.33
CA THR A 393 -28.80 2.49 6.18
C THR A 393 -27.70 1.62 6.78
N LYS A 394 -26.43 1.99 6.59
CA LYS A 394 -25.31 1.31 7.27
C LYS A 394 -25.46 1.36 8.80
N VAL A 395 -25.75 2.53 9.36
CA VAL A 395 -25.93 2.68 10.81
C VAL A 395 -27.09 1.81 11.32
N ALA A 396 -28.20 1.76 10.59
CA ALA A 396 -29.34 0.90 10.95
C ALA A 396 -28.97 -0.60 10.90
N LEU A 397 -28.20 -1.01 9.89
CA LEU A 397 -27.69 -2.38 9.76
C LEU A 397 -26.74 -2.74 10.91
N ASP A 398 -25.78 -1.87 11.23
CA ASP A 398 -24.84 -2.08 12.34
C ASP A 398 -25.59 -2.22 13.69
N GLN A 399 -26.62 -1.40 13.91
CA GLN A 399 -27.48 -1.49 15.10
C GLN A 399 -28.27 -2.82 15.16
N THR A 400 -28.76 -3.31 14.01
CA THR A 400 -29.42 -4.62 13.97
C THR A 400 -28.46 -5.76 14.22
N MET A 401 -27.23 -5.69 13.69
CA MET A 401 -26.20 -6.70 13.90
C MET A 401 -25.79 -6.78 15.37
N GLU A 402 -25.61 -5.65 16.05
CA GLU A 402 -25.32 -5.63 17.48
C GLU A 402 -26.48 -6.17 18.33
N ARG A 403 -27.74 -5.94 17.91
CA ARG A 403 -28.92 -6.51 18.58
C ARG A 403 -28.95 -8.04 18.45
N ILE A 404 -28.69 -8.57 17.25
CA ILE A 404 -28.60 -10.02 16.98
C ILE A 404 -27.46 -10.64 17.79
N LYS A 405 -26.30 -9.98 17.86
CA LYS A 405 -25.15 -10.41 18.65
C LYS A 405 -25.47 -10.47 20.16
N ALA A 406 -26.21 -9.48 20.66
CA ALA A 406 -26.66 -9.47 22.05
C ALA A 406 -27.64 -10.63 22.34
N GLU A 407 -28.58 -10.90 21.44
CA GLU A 407 -29.52 -12.04 21.54
C GLU A 407 -28.78 -13.39 21.51
N LEU A 408 -27.77 -13.54 20.64
CA LEU A 408 -26.90 -14.72 20.59
C LEU A 408 -26.11 -14.93 21.89
N MET A 409 -25.57 -13.86 22.48
CA MET A 409 -24.86 -13.91 23.76
C MET A 409 -25.78 -14.33 24.92
N VAL A 410 -27.03 -13.89 24.92
CA VAL A 410 -28.04 -14.31 25.91
C VAL A 410 -28.42 -15.77 25.72
N GLY A 411 -28.64 -16.21 24.47
CA GLY A 411 -28.89 -17.62 24.14
C GLY A 411 -27.75 -18.54 24.57
N MET A 412 -26.49 -18.14 24.30
CA MET A 412 -25.31 -18.89 24.75
C MET A 412 -25.17 -18.95 26.28
N ARG A 413 -25.52 -17.88 27.01
CA ARG A 413 -25.54 -17.90 28.48
C ARG A 413 -26.63 -18.82 29.04
N GLN A 414 -27.80 -18.87 28.42
CA GLN A 414 -28.88 -19.79 28.82
C GLN A 414 -28.49 -21.26 28.58
N VAL A 415 -27.79 -21.57 27.50
CA VAL A 415 -27.23 -22.91 27.23
C VAL A 415 -26.15 -23.27 28.25
N CYS A 416 -25.25 -22.35 28.61
CA CYS A 416 -24.26 -22.58 29.67
C CYS A 416 -24.89 -22.81 31.06
N CYS A 417 -25.97 -22.09 31.41
CA CYS A 417 -26.68 -22.28 32.68
C CYS A 417 -27.48 -23.59 32.74
N THR A 418 -27.96 -24.12 31.61
CA THR A 418 -28.63 -25.43 31.57
C THR A 418 -27.63 -26.58 31.63
N CYS A 419 -26.43 -26.44 31.06
CA CYS A 419 -25.36 -27.44 31.22
C CYS A 419 -24.85 -27.57 32.67
N LEU A 420 -24.83 -26.49 33.46
CA LEU A 420 -24.43 -26.53 34.88
C LEU A 420 -25.47 -27.14 35.83
N LEU A 421 -26.70 -27.40 35.36
CA LEU A 421 -27.78 -28.03 36.14
C LEU A 421 -27.98 -29.51 35.79
N VAL A 422 -27.30 -30.04 34.77
CA VAL A 422 -27.38 -31.46 34.37
C VAL A 422 -26.23 -32.29 34.97
N ASP A 423 -25.18 -31.65 35.52
CA ASP A 423 -24.08 -32.30 36.25
C ASP A 423 -24.23 -32.22 37.79
N ARG A 424 -25.46 -32.28 38.32
CA ARG A 424 -25.73 -32.54 39.76
C ARG A 424 -26.77 -33.61 40.00
#